data_AF-A0A1I7WQ65-F1
#
_entry.id   AF-A0A1I7WQ65-F1
#
_cell.length_a   1.000
_cell.length_b   1.000
_cell.length_c   1.000
_cell.angle_alpha   90.00
_cell.angle_beta   90.00
_cell.angle_gamma   90.00
#
_symmetry.space_group_name_H-M   'P 1'
#
loop_
_entity.id
_entity.type
_entity.pdbx_description
1 polymer ?
#
loop_
_entity_poly.entity_id
_entity_poly.type
_entity_poly.pdbx_seq_one_letter_code
_entity_poly.pdbx_strand_id
1 'polypeptide(L)'
;MAFPSAARATQPTMIARDSNYQDTMGSSIVSFNDVSMMNEHYKCKSRCPVSSSARCLNGGFPHPRSCSRCICPSGYGGNLCNKRPPGCGSTANATSVFQQLKSTVAKPRDSEEDFTACHYWIQIEKKLQIALELIYIEYFSYMIE
;
A
#
# COMPACT_ATOMS: atom_id res chain seq x y z
N MET A 1 16.40 6.79 -8.88
CA MET A 1 16.01 6.90 -10.31
C MET A 1 14.56 7.37 -10.35
N ALA A 2 14.33 8.66 -10.55
CA ALA A 2 13.03 9.14 -11.01
C ALA A 2 13.05 9.02 -12.53
N PHE A 3 12.05 8.37 -13.11
CA PHE A 3 11.82 8.43 -14.55
C PHE A 3 10.89 9.63 -14.80
N PRO A 4 11.41 10.83 -15.14
CA PRO A 4 10.53 11.86 -15.65
C PRO A 4 10.05 11.37 -17.01
N SER A 5 8.79 10.95 -17.10
CA SER A 5 8.11 10.85 -18.39
C SER A 5 8.09 12.27 -18.96
N ALA A 6 9.08 12.62 -19.79
CA ALA A 6 9.31 13.97 -20.29
C ALA A 6 9.03 14.04 -21.80
N ALA A 7 8.20 14.98 -22.26
CA ALA A 7 8.01 15.27 -23.69
C ALA A 7 9.27 15.88 -24.34
N ARG A 8 10.20 16.40 -23.53
CA ARG A 8 11.56 16.83 -23.87
C ARG A 8 12.49 16.50 -22.71
N ALA A 9 13.68 15.99 -22.99
CA ALA A 9 14.64 15.43 -22.03
C ALA A 9 15.04 16.34 -20.84
N THR A 10 14.69 17.63 -20.85
CA THR A 10 15.11 18.64 -19.86
C THR A 10 13.96 19.32 -19.12
N GLN A 11 12.69 18.99 -19.40
CA GLN A 11 11.54 19.64 -18.75
C GLN A 11 10.59 18.60 -18.13
N PRO A 12 10.14 18.80 -16.88
CA PRO A 12 9.15 17.93 -16.28
C PRO A 12 7.81 18.07 -17.02
N THR A 13 7.18 16.95 -17.39
CA THR A 13 5.84 16.97 -18.04
C THR A 13 4.73 17.38 -17.07
N MET A 14 4.94 17.19 -15.77
CA MET A 14 4.03 17.62 -14.71
C MET A 14 4.84 18.31 -13.60
N ILE A 15 4.35 19.45 -13.13
CA ILE A 15 4.93 20.21 -12.02
C ILE A 15 4.01 20.04 -10.80
N ALA A 16 4.57 19.66 -9.66
CA ALA A 16 3.82 19.52 -8.43
C ALA A 16 3.34 20.89 -7.97
N ARG A 17 2.12 20.95 -7.43
CA ARG A 17 1.59 22.19 -6.85
C ARG A 17 2.44 22.68 -5.67
N ASP A 18 2.98 21.77 -4.89
CA ASP A 18 3.94 22.03 -3.82
C ASP A 18 5.28 21.42 -4.24
N SER A 19 6.32 22.25 -4.27
CA SER A 19 7.65 21.89 -4.74
C SER A 19 8.29 20.76 -3.95
N ASN A 20 7.93 20.59 -2.66
CA ASN A 20 8.47 19.51 -1.82
C ASN A 20 8.03 18.11 -2.30
N TYR A 21 6.99 18.04 -3.14
CA TYR A 21 6.42 16.79 -3.64
C TYR A 21 6.80 16.50 -5.10
N GLN A 22 7.66 17.31 -5.73
CA GLN A 22 8.01 17.16 -7.14
C GLN A 22 8.53 15.76 -7.48
N ASP A 23 9.37 15.19 -6.61
CA ASP A 23 9.97 13.85 -6.78
C ASP A 23 9.12 12.71 -6.22
N THR A 24 7.93 13.04 -5.66
CA THR A 24 6.98 12.04 -5.15
C THR A 24 5.90 11.69 -6.17
N MET A 25 5.83 12.44 -7.28
CA MET A 25 4.86 12.22 -8.34
C MET A 25 5.31 11.09 -9.26
N GLY A 26 4.42 10.11 -9.44
CA GLY A 26 4.68 8.94 -10.26
C GLY A 26 5.26 7.79 -9.44
N SER A 27 4.66 6.63 -9.61
CA SER A 27 5.08 5.36 -9.01
C SER A 27 4.91 4.28 -10.08
N SER A 28 5.80 3.29 -10.10
CA SER A 28 5.63 2.11 -10.95
C SER A 28 4.44 1.24 -10.53
N ILE A 29 3.88 1.52 -9.35
CA ILE A 29 2.74 0.83 -8.76
C ILE A 29 1.62 1.84 -8.54
N VAL A 30 0.41 1.52 -9.00
CA VAL A 30 -0.80 2.30 -8.72
C VAL A 30 -1.05 2.29 -7.21
N SER A 31 -1.04 3.47 -6.59
CA SER A 31 -1.28 3.60 -5.16
C SER A 31 -2.78 3.49 -4.86
N PHE A 32 -3.13 3.13 -3.62
CA PHE A 32 -4.52 3.20 -3.17
C PHE A 32 -5.11 4.61 -3.31
N ASN A 33 -4.28 5.64 -3.16
CA ASN A 33 -4.73 7.02 -3.30
C ASN A 33 -5.18 7.31 -4.75
N ASP A 34 -4.47 6.79 -5.74
CA ASP A 34 -4.86 6.92 -7.16
C ASP A 34 -6.23 6.28 -7.40
N VAL A 35 -6.44 5.06 -6.89
CA VAL A 35 -7.73 4.37 -6.98
C VAL A 35 -8.83 5.17 -6.28
N SER A 36 -8.56 5.66 -5.07
CA SER A 36 -9.52 6.43 -4.27
C SER A 36 -9.89 7.76 -4.94
N MET A 37 -8.91 8.50 -5.47
CA MET A 37 -9.11 9.77 -6.16
C MET A 37 -9.90 9.58 -7.45
N MET A 38 -9.61 8.55 -8.24
CA MET A 38 -10.39 8.24 -9.45
C MET A 38 -11.83 7.89 -9.11
N ASN A 39 -12.05 7.08 -8.06
CA ASN A 39 -13.40 6.77 -7.59
C ASN A 39 -14.15 7.98 -7.04
N GLU A 40 -13.45 8.95 -6.45
CA GLU A 40 -14.01 10.25 -6.05
C GLU A 40 -14.42 11.06 -7.28
N HIS A 41 -13.49 11.25 -8.22
CA HIS A 41 -13.65 12.08 -9.41
C HIS A 41 -14.84 11.63 -10.27
N TYR A 42 -14.99 10.32 -10.48
CA TYR A 42 -16.11 9.74 -11.23
C TYR A 42 -17.34 9.45 -10.36
N LYS A 43 -17.38 9.96 -9.11
CA LYS A 43 -18.49 9.82 -8.16
C LYS A 43 -18.86 8.36 -7.83
N CYS A 44 -17.95 7.41 -8.03
CA CYS A 44 -18.16 5.99 -7.75
C CYS A 44 -18.45 5.74 -6.26
N LYS A 45 -17.83 6.50 -5.34
CA LYS A 45 -18.06 6.35 -3.89
C LYS A 45 -19.50 6.66 -3.48
N SER A 46 -20.20 7.50 -4.25
CA SER A 46 -21.60 7.86 -3.99
C SER A 46 -22.62 6.81 -4.45
N ARG A 47 -22.19 5.78 -5.20
CA ARG A 47 -23.08 4.72 -5.70
C ARG A 47 -23.64 3.83 -4.59
N CYS A 48 -22.95 3.79 -3.46
CA CYS A 48 -23.29 2.93 -2.34
C CYS A 48 -24.05 3.74 -1.27
N PRO A 49 -25.28 3.33 -0.87
CA PRO A 49 -26.05 4.06 0.14
C PRO A 49 -25.37 3.96 1.51
N VAL A 50 -25.19 5.10 2.17
CA VAL A 50 -24.49 5.17 3.47
C VAL A 50 -25.14 4.28 4.55
N SER A 51 -26.46 4.10 4.50
CA SER A 51 -27.21 3.35 5.51
C SER A 51 -27.08 1.83 5.41
N SER A 52 -26.86 1.28 4.22
CA SER A 52 -26.84 -0.17 3.96
C SER A 52 -25.48 -0.72 3.53
N SER A 53 -24.50 0.16 3.33
CA SER A 53 -23.16 -0.23 2.87
C SER A 53 -22.26 -0.68 4.02
N ALA A 54 -21.22 -1.41 3.66
CA ALA A 54 -20.15 -1.80 4.56
C ALA A 54 -19.50 -0.59 5.24
N ARG A 55 -19.32 -0.69 6.56
CA ARG A 55 -18.56 0.29 7.34
C ARG A 55 -17.07 -0.01 7.21
N CYS A 56 -16.43 0.58 6.21
CA CYS A 56 -15.01 0.39 5.94
C CYS A 56 -14.15 1.04 7.01
N LEU A 57 -13.11 0.33 7.45
CA LEU A 57 -12.15 0.79 8.44
C LEU A 57 -10.82 1.18 7.78
N ASN A 58 -9.93 1.78 8.56
CA ASN A 58 -8.54 2.08 8.18
C ASN A 58 -8.40 2.89 6.87
N GLY A 59 -9.38 3.72 6.53
CA GLY A 59 -9.36 4.56 5.33
C GLY A 59 -9.88 3.90 4.05
N GLY A 60 -10.43 2.68 4.13
CA GLY A 60 -11.13 2.06 3.00
C GLY A 60 -12.47 2.72 2.66
N PHE A 61 -13.03 2.38 1.49
CA PHE A 61 -14.35 2.85 1.05
C PHE A 61 -15.18 1.73 0.40
N PRO A 62 -16.53 1.81 0.39
CA PRO A 62 -17.37 0.76 -0.17
C PRO A 62 -17.08 0.52 -1.65
N HIS A 63 -17.02 -0.76 -2.04
CA HIS A 63 -16.79 -1.14 -3.43
C HIS A 63 -18.01 -0.74 -4.28
N PRO A 64 -17.86 0.06 -5.35
CA PRO A 64 -18.99 0.68 -6.07
C PRO A 64 -19.88 -0.31 -6.82
N ARG A 65 -19.41 -1.55 -7.03
CA ARG A 65 -20.20 -2.66 -7.60
C ARG A 65 -20.69 -3.67 -6.55
N SER A 66 -20.23 -3.55 -5.30
CA SER A 66 -20.54 -4.49 -4.23
C SER A 66 -20.46 -3.77 -2.89
N CYS A 67 -21.53 -3.04 -2.56
CA CYS A 67 -21.54 -2.16 -1.40
C CYS A 67 -21.40 -2.88 -0.04
N SER A 68 -21.48 -4.21 -0.01
CA SER A 68 -21.24 -5.05 1.17
C SER A 68 -19.77 -5.35 1.46
N ARG A 69 -18.84 -4.91 0.58
CA ARG A 69 -17.40 -5.06 0.76
C ARG A 69 -16.68 -3.74 0.51
N CYS A 70 -15.48 -3.62 1.03
CA CYS A 70 -14.64 -2.44 0.92
C CYS A 70 -13.48 -2.63 -0.04
N ILE A 71 -13.09 -1.54 -0.71
CA ILE A 71 -11.77 -1.40 -1.32
C ILE A 71 -10.83 -0.88 -0.21
N CYS A 72 -9.73 -1.59 0.00
CA CYS A 72 -8.84 -1.36 1.14
C CYS A 72 -7.50 -0.74 0.72
N PRO A 73 -6.92 0.12 1.56
CA PRO A 73 -5.53 0.55 1.39
C PRO A 73 -4.56 -0.63 1.47
N SER A 74 -3.38 -0.47 0.87
CA SER A 74 -2.31 -1.46 0.95
C SER A 74 -1.98 -1.75 2.42
N GLY A 75 -1.88 -3.02 2.78
CA GLY A 75 -1.70 -3.47 4.17
C GLY A 75 -2.98 -3.77 4.94
N TYR A 76 -4.17 -3.52 4.36
CA TYR A 76 -5.46 -3.88 4.95
C TYR A 76 -6.32 -4.72 4.00
N GLY A 77 -7.12 -5.62 4.56
CA GLY A 77 -7.96 -6.54 3.81
C GLY A 77 -9.18 -7.02 4.60
N GLY A 78 -9.86 -8.02 4.03
CA GLY A 78 -11.18 -8.46 4.47
C GLY A 78 -12.29 -7.51 4.02
N ASN A 79 -13.55 -7.91 4.23
CA ASN A 79 -14.72 -7.16 3.73
C ASN A 79 -14.80 -5.72 4.27
N LEU A 80 -14.22 -5.46 5.45
CA LEU A 80 -14.27 -4.15 6.13
C LEU A 80 -12.90 -3.48 6.27
N CYS A 81 -11.85 -4.00 5.62
CA CYS A 81 -10.47 -3.52 5.77
C CYS A 81 -9.92 -3.61 7.20
N ASN A 82 -10.40 -4.59 7.98
CA ASN A 82 -10.10 -4.77 9.39
C ASN A 82 -9.19 -5.99 9.67
N LYS A 83 -8.65 -6.58 8.61
CA LYS A 83 -7.76 -7.75 8.68
C LYS A 83 -6.48 -7.47 7.92
N ARG A 84 -5.42 -8.20 8.26
CA ARG A 84 -4.21 -8.25 7.43
C ARG A 84 -4.58 -8.91 6.09
N PRO A 85 -4.09 -8.41 4.94
CA PRO A 85 -4.27 -9.07 3.67
C PRO A 85 -3.75 -10.51 3.71
N PRO A 86 -4.37 -11.44 2.95
CA PRO A 86 -3.84 -12.78 2.80
C PRO A 86 -2.47 -12.75 2.12
N GLY A 87 -1.68 -13.82 2.29
CA GLY A 87 -0.32 -13.92 1.75
C GLY A 87 0.76 -13.78 2.82
N CYS A 88 1.99 -13.52 2.37
CA CYS A 88 3.17 -13.45 3.22
C CYS A 88 3.14 -12.28 4.21
N GLY A 89 3.99 -12.39 5.23
CA GLY A 89 4.07 -11.47 6.35
C GLY A 89 3.41 -12.01 7.61
N SER A 90 3.51 -11.25 8.69
CA SER A 90 3.11 -11.69 10.04
C SER A 90 2.57 -10.54 10.88
N THR A 91 1.89 -10.88 11.97
CA THR A 91 1.50 -9.93 13.00
C THR A 91 2.44 -10.07 14.18
N ALA A 92 2.99 -8.96 14.66
CA ALA A 92 3.85 -8.87 15.83
C ALA A 92 3.26 -7.89 16.84
N ASN A 93 3.45 -8.17 18.12
CA ASN A 93 3.05 -7.25 19.19
C ASN A 93 4.25 -6.41 19.61
N ALA A 94 4.10 -5.10 19.60
CA ALA A 94 5.12 -4.18 20.08
C ALA A 94 5.31 -4.36 21.59
N THR A 95 6.58 -4.38 22.01
CA THR A 95 6.99 -4.41 23.41
C THR A 95 7.90 -3.22 23.68
N SER A 96 8.28 -3.00 24.95
CA SER A 96 9.26 -1.98 25.32
C SER A 96 10.70 -2.34 24.93
N VAL A 97 10.92 -3.51 24.33
CA VAL A 97 12.24 -4.01 23.95
C VAL A 97 12.25 -4.21 22.44
N PHE A 98 13.35 -3.85 21.78
CA PHE A 98 13.52 -4.08 20.35
C PHE A 98 13.39 -5.57 20.01
N GLN A 99 12.62 -5.85 18.96
CA GLN A 99 12.42 -7.18 18.42
C GLN A 99 12.89 -7.18 16.97
N GLN A 100 13.65 -8.20 16.58
CA GLN A 100 14.08 -8.35 15.20
C GLN A 100 12.97 -8.99 14.37
N LEU A 101 12.60 -8.32 13.28
CA LEU A 101 11.70 -8.85 12.26
C LEU A 101 12.51 -9.15 11.01
N LYS A 102 12.78 -10.43 10.75
CA LYS A 102 13.41 -10.89 9.51
C LYS A 102 12.33 -11.26 8.49
N SER A 103 12.47 -10.75 7.27
CA SER A 103 11.59 -11.05 6.16
C SER A 103 12.41 -11.45 4.94
N THR A 104 11.94 -12.44 4.21
CA THR A 104 12.43 -12.76 2.87
C THR A 104 11.26 -12.60 1.92
N VAL A 105 11.40 -11.67 0.98
CA VAL A 105 10.44 -11.47 -0.10
C VAL A 105 11.02 -12.13 -1.35
N ALA A 106 10.35 -13.15 -1.85
CA ALA A 106 10.74 -13.84 -3.06
C ALA A 106 9.55 -13.86 -4.02
N LYS A 107 9.83 -13.52 -5.28
CA LYS A 107 8.86 -13.63 -6.37
C LYS A 107 8.88 -15.07 -6.91
N PRO A 108 7.74 -15.80 -6.94
CA PRO A 108 7.67 -17.07 -7.65
C PRO A 108 7.94 -16.86 -9.15
N ARG A 109 8.70 -17.76 -9.79
CA ARG A 109 9.06 -17.65 -11.22
C ARG A 109 7.86 -17.52 -12.14
N ASP A 110 6.72 -18.10 -11.75
CA ASP A 110 5.48 -18.12 -12.55
C ASP A 110 4.51 -16.98 -12.21
N SER A 111 4.92 -15.99 -11.41
CA SER A 111 4.04 -14.85 -11.12
C SER A 111 4.12 -13.79 -12.21
N GLU A 112 2.98 -13.56 -12.86
CA GLU A 112 2.79 -12.48 -13.83
C GLU A 112 2.80 -11.09 -13.18
N GLU A 113 2.69 -11.00 -11.85
CA GLU A 113 2.73 -9.72 -11.14
C GLU A 113 4.15 -9.15 -11.10
N ASP A 114 4.32 -7.89 -11.51
CA ASP A 114 5.61 -7.20 -11.50
C ASP A 114 6.17 -6.97 -10.08
N PHE A 115 5.31 -7.06 -9.05
CA PHE A 115 5.67 -6.76 -7.67
C PHE A 115 5.06 -7.79 -6.72
N THR A 116 5.83 -8.20 -5.70
CA THR A 116 5.35 -9.03 -4.59
C THR A 116 5.31 -8.20 -3.31
N ALA A 117 4.16 -8.16 -2.64
CA ALA A 117 3.98 -7.45 -1.38
C ALA A 117 3.80 -8.44 -0.21
N CYS A 118 4.56 -8.24 0.86
CA CYS A 118 4.34 -8.91 2.14
C CYS A 118 3.85 -7.88 3.17
N HIS A 119 2.82 -8.25 3.94
CA HIS A 119 2.18 -7.33 4.86
C HIS A 119 2.45 -7.72 6.31
N TYR A 120 3.08 -6.82 7.05
CA TYR A 120 3.42 -6.98 8.46
C TYR A 120 2.59 -6.03 9.31
N TRP A 121 1.95 -6.55 10.36
CA TRP A 121 1.17 -5.76 11.32
C TRP A 121 1.91 -5.67 12.63
N ILE A 122 2.15 -4.45 13.11
CA ILE A 122 2.72 -4.21 14.44
C ILE A 122 1.61 -3.67 15.32
N GLN A 123 1.13 -4.50 16.24
CA GLN A 123 0.02 -4.18 17.13
C GLN A 123 0.54 -3.62 18.45
N ILE A 124 -0.19 -2.67 19.03
CA ILE A 124 0.18 -2.04 20.29
C ILE A 124 -1.00 -2.12 21.25
N GLU A 125 -0.76 -2.61 22.46
CA GLU A 125 -1.79 -2.72 23.50
C GLU A 125 -1.98 -1.41 24.28
N LYS A 126 -0.95 -0.57 24.35
CA LYS A 126 -0.95 0.72 25.05
C LYS A 126 -0.51 1.81 24.09
N LYS A 127 -1.01 3.06 24.24
CA LYS A 127 -0.54 4.19 23.42
C LYS A 127 0.95 4.44 23.67
N LEU A 128 1.80 3.89 22.81
CA LEU A 128 3.26 4.01 22.84
C LEU A 128 3.74 4.47 21.45
N GLN A 129 4.92 5.08 21.42
CA GLN A 129 5.61 5.35 20.15
C GLN A 129 6.29 4.07 19.66
N ILE A 130 6.15 3.77 18.37
CA ILE A 130 6.90 2.70 17.72
C ILE A 130 8.17 3.31 17.14
N ALA A 131 9.32 2.74 17.48
CA ALA A 131 10.57 2.96 16.78
C ALA A 131 10.82 1.78 15.83
N LEU A 132 11.15 2.07 14.58
CA LEU A 132 11.60 1.09 13.60
C LEU A 132 13.02 1.42 13.18
N GLU A 133 13.90 0.43 13.23
CA GLU A 133 15.27 0.54 12.79
C GLU A 133 15.52 -0.49 11.69
N LEU A 134 15.90 -0.01 10.51
CA LEU A 134 16.29 -0.88 9.40
C LEU A 134 17.74 -1.30 9.63
N ILE A 135 17.95 -2.58 9.97
CA ILE A 135 19.29 -3.09 10.27
C ILE A 135 20.09 -3.29 8.97
N TYR A 136 19.55 -4.05 8.02
CA TYR A 136 20.17 -4.30 6.73
C TYR A 136 19.14 -4.78 5.69
N ILE A 137 19.49 -4.67 4.42
CA ILE A 137 18.76 -5.28 3.30
C ILE A 137 19.77 -6.12 2.51
N GLU A 138 19.44 -7.40 2.32
CA GLU A 138 20.24 -8.33 1.49
C GLU A 138 19.51 -8.60 0.17
N TYR A 139 20.24 -8.51 -0.94
CA TYR A 139 19.74 -8.86 -2.26
C TYR A 139 20.33 -10.21 -2.69
N PHE A 140 19.48 -11.23 -2.82
CA PHE A 140 19.87 -12.52 -3.35
C PHE A 140 19.49 -12.60 -4.83
N SER A 141 20.43 -12.26 -5.71
CA SER A 141 20.30 -12.49 -7.15
C SER A 141 20.77 -13.90 -7.47
N TYR A 142 19.87 -14.84 -7.68
CA TYR A 142 20.24 -16.10 -8.31
C TYR A 142 20.51 -15.84 -9.79
N MET A 143 21.78 -15.62 -10.16
CA MET A 143 22.21 -15.83 -11.55
C MET A 143 22.12 -17.33 -11.81
N ILE A 144 21.15 -17.71 -12.62
CA ILE A 144 21.09 -19.07 -13.17
C ILE A 144 21.82 -18.97 -14.51
N GLU A 145 23.02 -19.55 -14.59
CA GLU A 145 23.65 -19.92 -15.86
C GLU A 145 22.81 -20.97 -16.60
#